data_AF-A0AAE0W3H0-F1
#
_entry.id   AF-A0AAE0W3H0-F1
#
_cell.length_a   1.000
_cell.length_b   1.000
_cell.length_c   1.000
_cell.angle_alpha   90.00
_cell.angle_beta   90.00
_cell.angle_gamma   90.00
#
_symmetry.space_group_name_H-M   'P 1'
#
loop_
_entity.id
_entity.type
_entity.pdbx_description
1 polymer ?
#
loop_
_entity_poly.entity_id
_entity_poly.type
_entity_poly.pdbx_seq_one_letter_code
_entity_poly.pdbx_strand_id
1 'polypeptide(L)'
;PLLHIGRSQKKKLSKLLTTSMENAGLQKMKKVESLRNAERKFQRAHKQIDLLNGRLLDLNATYSRAKRQNRRFLCHILTLRIQSVTYLRNVYSSYAKDKATIVAHLGVELIRSGHS
;
A
#
# COMPACT_ATOMS: atom_id res chain seq x y z
N PRO A 1 -53.07 6.08 13.89
CA PRO A 1 -53.16 4.63 13.57
C PRO A 1 -51.75 4.00 13.52
N LEU A 2 -51.29 3.48 14.67
CA LEU A 2 -50.00 2.81 14.81
C LEU A 2 -50.11 1.40 14.21
N LEU A 3 -49.29 1.10 13.20
CA LEU A 3 -49.25 -0.20 12.52
C LEU A 3 -48.94 -1.33 13.51
N HIS A 4 -49.92 -2.18 13.79
CA HIS A 4 -49.76 -3.34 14.67
C HIS A 4 -49.10 -4.48 13.89
N ILE A 5 -47.77 -4.46 13.79
CA ILE A 5 -46.98 -5.52 13.14
C ILE A 5 -47.14 -6.82 13.93
N GLY A 6 -47.64 -7.88 13.28
CA GLY A 6 -47.87 -9.20 13.88
C GLY A 6 -46.58 -9.86 14.39
N ARG A 7 -46.67 -10.72 15.43
CA ARG A 7 -45.52 -11.39 16.07
C ARG A 7 -44.60 -12.12 15.08
N SER A 8 -45.14 -12.68 14.01
CA SER A 8 -44.37 -13.34 12.93
C SER A 8 -43.52 -12.35 12.12
N GLN A 9 -44.08 -11.18 11.78
CA GLN A 9 -43.35 -10.12 11.08
C GLN A 9 -42.26 -9.49 11.97
N LYS A 10 -42.49 -9.36 13.29
CA LYS A 10 -41.46 -8.92 14.25
C LYS A 10 -40.25 -9.86 14.31
N LYS A 11 -40.47 -11.19 14.33
CA LYS A 11 -39.39 -12.19 14.30
C LYS A 11 -38.60 -12.20 12.98
N LYS A 12 -39.28 -11.97 11.84
CA LYS A 12 -38.63 -11.86 10.53
C LYS A 12 -37.76 -10.59 10.46
N LEU A 13 -38.27 -9.47 10.96
CA LEU A 13 -37.55 -8.20 11.01
C LEU A 13 -36.32 -8.27 11.93
N SER A 14 -36.44 -8.88 13.11
CA SER A 14 -35.29 -9.06 14.02
C SER A 14 -34.20 -9.91 13.39
N LYS A 15 -34.55 -11.02 12.71
CA LYS A 15 -33.57 -11.88 12.03
C LYS A 15 -32.86 -11.18 10.89
N LEU A 16 -33.59 -10.38 10.09
CA LEU A 16 -33.00 -9.56 9.02
C LEU A 16 -32.05 -8.50 9.56
N LEU A 17 -32.41 -7.85 10.69
CA LEU A 17 -31.54 -6.88 11.36
C LEU A 17 -30.25 -7.54 11.85
N THR A 18 -30.33 -8.73 12.49
CA THR A 18 -29.13 -9.46 12.94
C THR A 18 -28.21 -9.83 11.78
N THR A 19 -28.75 -10.39 10.69
CA THR A 19 -27.96 -10.74 9.50
C THR A 19 -27.35 -9.51 8.82
N SER A 20 -28.06 -8.38 8.81
CA SER A 20 -27.53 -7.12 8.28
C SER A 20 -26.36 -6.59 9.12
N MET A 21 -26.46 -6.65 10.45
CA MET A 21 -25.40 -6.24 11.37
C MET A 21 -24.17 -7.15 11.28
N GLU A 22 -24.36 -8.47 11.20
CA GLU A 22 -23.29 -9.44 10.98
C GLU A 22 -22.54 -9.19 9.67
N ASN A 23 -23.28 -8.91 8.59
CA ASN A 23 -22.70 -8.57 7.30
C ASN A 23 -21.90 -7.25 7.34
N ALA A 24 -22.41 -6.23 8.04
CA ALA A 24 -21.71 -4.96 8.22
C ALA A 24 -20.39 -5.14 9.01
N GLY A 25 -20.42 -5.94 10.08
CA GLY A 25 -19.24 -6.30 10.86
C GLY A 25 -18.19 -7.03 10.01
N LEU A 26 -18.61 -8.01 9.22
CA LEU A 26 -17.72 -8.75 8.33
C LEU A 26 -17.07 -7.84 7.26
N GLN A 27 -17.84 -6.91 6.69
CA GLN A 27 -17.30 -5.96 5.71
C GLN A 27 -16.30 -4.99 6.34
N LYS A 28 -16.56 -4.51 7.56
CA LYS A 28 -15.62 -3.67 8.30
C LYS A 28 -14.30 -4.41 8.57
N MET A 29 -14.35 -5.67 9.00
CA MET A 29 -13.14 -6.49 9.22
C MET A 29 -12.33 -6.67 7.92
N LYS A 30 -12.99 -6.95 6.78
CA LYS A 30 -12.33 -7.08 5.48
C LYS A 30 -11.62 -5.80 5.06
N LYS A 31 -12.21 -4.63 5.33
CA LYS A 31 -11.60 -3.32 5.06
C LYS A 31 -10.37 -3.07 5.94
N VAL A 32 -10.45 -3.39 7.23
CA VAL A 32 -9.30 -3.29 8.16
C VAL A 32 -8.14 -4.18 7.71
N GLU A 33 -8.42 -5.43 7.31
CA GLU A 33 -7.36 -6.33 6.84
C GLU A 33 -6.75 -5.85 5.51
N SER A 34 -7.59 -5.28 4.62
CA SER A 34 -7.13 -4.69 3.36
C SER A 34 -6.24 -3.47 3.61
N LEU A 35 -6.58 -2.61 4.58
CA LEU A 35 -5.75 -1.48 5.00
C LEU A 35 -4.39 -1.97 5.52
N ARG A 36 -4.39 -2.90 6.47
CA ARG A 36 -3.15 -3.49 7.03
C ARG A 36 -2.26 -4.10 5.94
N ASN A 37 -2.85 -4.76 4.95
CA ASN A 37 -2.11 -5.32 3.83
C ASN A 37 -1.52 -4.23 2.92
N ALA A 38 -2.28 -3.16 2.65
CA ALA A 38 -1.80 -2.03 1.86
C ALA A 38 -0.65 -1.30 2.56
N GLU A 39 -0.76 -1.06 3.87
CA GLU A 39 0.30 -0.46 4.70
C GLU A 39 1.57 -1.32 4.70
N ARG A 40 1.45 -2.64 4.89
CA ARG A 40 2.60 -3.55 4.83
C ARG A 40 3.30 -3.49 3.46
N LYS A 41 2.54 -3.45 2.36
CA LYS A 41 3.09 -3.34 1.00
C LYS A 41 3.76 -1.98 0.78
N PHE A 42 3.15 -0.89 1.27
CA PHE A 42 3.71 0.46 1.22
C PHE A 42 5.04 0.54 1.97
N GLN A 43 5.10 0.07 3.22
CA GLN A 43 6.32 0.06 4.02
C GLN A 43 7.42 -0.78 3.37
N ARG A 44 7.08 -1.94 2.80
CA ARG A 44 8.05 -2.77 2.07
C ARG A 44 8.61 -2.03 0.85
N ALA A 45 7.77 -1.36 0.08
CA ALA A 45 8.21 -0.57 -1.07
C ALA A 45 9.17 0.56 -0.65
N HIS A 46 8.85 1.27 0.43
CA HIS A 46 9.73 2.29 1.00
C HIS A 46 11.10 1.72 1.40
N LYS A 47 11.13 0.58 2.12
CA LYS A 47 12.38 -0.09 2.46
C LYS A 47 13.21 -0.46 1.22
N GLN A 48 12.57 -0.91 0.13
CA GLN A 48 13.27 -1.19 -1.12
C GLN A 48 13.85 0.08 -1.75
N ILE A 49 13.11 1.20 -1.73
CA ILE A 49 13.61 2.50 -2.22
C ILE A 49 14.86 2.92 -1.44
N ASP A 50 14.85 2.81 -0.11
CA ASP A 50 15.99 3.17 0.74
C ASP A 50 17.23 2.30 0.44
N LEU A 51 17.04 0.99 0.30
CA LEU A 51 18.12 0.07 -0.08
C LEU A 51 18.71 0.42 -1.46
N LEU A 52 17.85 0.73 -2.44
CA LEU A 52 18.28 1.08 -3.79
C LEU A 52 18.98 2.45 -3.82
N ASN A 53 18.55 3.40 -2.99
CA ASN A 53 19.25 4.67 -2.80
C ASN A 53 20.66 4.47 -2.26
N GLY A 54 20.81 3.63 -1.22
CA GLY A 54 22.14 3.25 -0.70
C GLY A 54 23.01 2.63 -1.81
N ARG A 55 22.45 1.71 -2.59
CA ARG A 55 23.18 1.09 -3.71
C ARG A 55 23.59 2.10 -4.79
N LEU A 56 22.76 3.10 -5.08
CA LEU A 56 23.10 4.16 -6.03
C LEU A 56 24.25 5.02 -5.52
N LEU A 57 24.30 5.32 -4.22
CA LEU A 57 25.40 6.07 -3.63
C LEU A 57 26.74 5.31 -3.81
N ASP A 58 26.75 4.02 -3.50
CA ASP A 58 27.94 3.16 -3.67
C ASP A 58 28.40 3.10 -5.13
N LEU A 59 27.45 2.90 -6.05
CA LEU A 59 27.75 2.83 -7.48
C LEU A 59 28.29 4.16 -8.01
N ASN A 60 27.73 5.29 -7.60
CA ASN A 60 28.21 6.61 -7.99
C ASN A 60 29.59 6.93 -7.43
N ALA A 61 29.88 6.54 -6.18
CA ALA A 61 31.20 6.68 -5.59
C ALA A 61 32.25 5.84 -6.35
N THR A 62 31.88 4.61 -6.69
CA THR A 62 32.73 3.70 -7.48
C THR A 62 32.95 4.23 -8.90
N TYR A 63 31.90 4.76 -9.54
CA TYR A 63 31.97 5.38 -10.86
C TYR A 63 32.92 6.58 -10.85
N SER A 64 32.79 7.46 -9.86
CA SER A 64 33.66 8.63 -9.70
C SER A 64 35.13 8.22 -9.54
N ARG A 65 35.40 7.12 -8.82
CA ARG A 65 36.75 6.56 -8.70
C ARG A 65 37.25 5.99 -10.04
N ALA A 66 36.42 5.22 -10.74
CA ALA A 66 36.77 4.64 -12.05
C ALA A 66 37.06 5.72 -13.09
N LYS A 67 36.28 6.81 -13.07
CA LYS A 67 36.47 7.98 -13.94
C LYS A 67 37.81 8.68 -13.67
N ARG A 68 38.16 8.90 -12.39
CA ARG A 68 39.48 9.45 -12.00
C ARG A 68 40.64 8.57 -12.43
N GLN A 69 40.44 7.25 -12.47
CA GLN A 69 41.44 6.27 -12.92
C GLN A 69 41.41 6.01 -14.43
N ASN A 70 40.62 6.78 -15.20
CA ASN A 70 40.42 6.63 -16.65
C ASN A 70 40.04 5.20 -17.11
N ARG A 71 39.33 4.45 -16.26
CA ARG A 71 38.90 3.08 -16.54
C ARG A 71 37.60 3.06 -17.37
N ARG A 72 37.70 3.39 -18.65
CA ARG A 72 36.54 3.61 -19.55
C ARG A 72 35.54 2.44 -19.60
N PHE A 73 36.03 1.21 -19.73
CA PHE A 73 35.18 0.01 -19.75
C PHE A 73 34.38 -0.15 -18.45
N LEU A 74 35.04 0.05 -17.30
CA LEU A 74 34.38 0.00 -15.99
C LEU A 74 33.34 1.12 -15.84
N CYS A 75 33.63 2.33 -16.34
CA CYS A 75 32.66 3.42 -16.35
C CYS A 75 31.40 3.04 -17.15
N HIS A 76 31.54 2.40 -18.31
CA HIS A 76 30.40 1.95 -19.10
C HIS A 76 29.53 0.93 -18.34
N ILE A 77 30.16 -0.09 -17.74
CA ILE A 77 29.45 -1.09 -16.91
C ILE A 77 28.72 -0.42 -15.74
N LEU A 78 29.39 0.52 -15.05
CA LEU A 78 28.80 1.22 -13.91
C LEU A 78 27.63 2.11 -14.33
N THR A 79 27.71 2.78 -15.49
CA THR A 79 26.59 3.55 -16.04
C THR A 79 25.36 2.66 -16.24
N LEU A 80 25.52 1.50 -16.88
CA LEU A 80 24.42 0.56 -17.10
C LEU A 80 23.81 0.11 -15.76
N ARG A 81 24.64 -0.25 -14.78
CA ARG A 81 24.18 -0.64 -13.44
C ARG A 81 23.42 0.49 -12.74
N ILE A 82 23.93 1.72 -12.79
CA ILE A 82 23.28 2.90 -12.21
C ILE A 82 21.90 3.09 -12.83
N GLN A 83 21.79 2.98 -14.16
CA GLN A 83 20.51 3.10 -14.87
C GLN A 83 19.51 2.02 -14.45
N SER A 84 19.94 0.75 -14.39
CA SER A 84 19.06 -0.35 -13.95
C SER A 84 18.56 -0.19 -12.52
N VAL A 85 19.45 0.19 -11.59
CA VAL A 85 19.07 0.43 -10.18
C VAL A 85 18.16 1.65 -10.06
N THR A 86 18.43 2.71 -10.81
CA THR A 86 17.57 3.92 -10.86
C THR A 86 16.16 3.58 -11.35
N TYR A 87 16.07 2.77 -12.41
CA TYR A 87 14.79 2.30 -12.94
C TYR A 87 14.02 1.51 -11.87
N LEU A 88 14.64 0.51 -11.24
CA LEU A 88 14.00 -0.28 -10.19
C LEU A 88 13.51 0.58 -9.02
N ARG A 89 14.33 1.55 -8.58
CA ARG A 89 13.93 2.50 -7.53
C ARG A 89 12.69 3.28 -7.95
N ASN A 90 12.64 3.76 -9.19
CA ASN A 90 11.50 4.52 -9.70
C ASN A 90 10.23 3.65 -9.79
N VAL A 91 10.36 2.37 -10.16
CA VAL A 91 9.25 1.40 -10.14
C VAL A 91 8.70 1.24 -8.72
N TYR A 92 9.56 1.03 -7.73
CA TYR A 92 9.12 0.95 -6.33
C TYR A 92 8.52 2.26 -5.84
N SER A 93 9.05 3.41 -6.25
CA SER A 93 8.46 4.73 -5.95
C SER A 93 7.05 4.88 -6.52
N SER A 94 6.81 4.44 -7.76
CA SER A 94 5.47 4.44 -8.34
C SER A 94 4.54 3.51 -7.57
N TYR A 95 4.98 2.29 -7.29
CA TYR A 95 4.20 1.32 -6.52
C TYR A 95 3.88 1.83 -5.10
N ALA A 96 4.82 2.49 -4.43
CA ALA A 96 4.60 3.10 -3.13
C ALA A 96 3.53 4.19 -3.18
N LYS A 97 3.54 5.05 -4.21
CA LYS A 97 2.49 6.07 -4.41
C LYS A 97 1.11 5.42 -4.56
N ASP A 98 0.99 4.37 -5.37
CA ASP A 98 -0.27 3.66 -5.55
C ASP A 98 -0.79 3.06 -4.23
N LYS A 99 0.11 2.49 -3.42
CA LYS A 99 -0.27 1.95 -2.11
C LYS A 99 -0.61 3.04 -1.10
N ALA A 100 0.07 4.18 -1.12
CA ALA A 100 -0.27 5.32 -0.27
C ALA A 100 -1.70 5.82 -0.54
N THR A 101 -2.10 5.92 -1.82
CA THR A 101 -3.46 6.30 -2.20
C THR A 101 -4.50 5.31 -1.66
N ILE A 102 -4.23 4.00 -1.76
CA ILE A 102 -5.12 2.95 -1.24
C ILE A 102 -5.22 3.03 0.29
N VAL A 103 -4.09 3.21 1.00
CA VAL A 103 -4.06 3.38 2.45
C VAL A 103 -4.89 4.59 2.88
N ALA A 104 -4.69 5.74 2.23
CA ALA A 104 -5.45 6.96 2.51
C ALA A 104 -6.95 6.76 2.29
N HIS A 105 -7.33 6.15 1.16
CA HIS A 105 -8.73 5.89 0.84
C HIS A 105 -9.40 4.97 1.87
N LEU A 106 -8.79 3.81 2.16
CA LEU A 106 -9.33 2.85 3.13
C LEU A 106 -9.35 3.42 4.55
N GLY A 107 -8.34 4.20 4.94
CA GLY A 107 -8.29 4.87 6.23
C GLY A 107 -9.46 5.83 6.41
N VAL A 108 -9.74 6.65 5.40
CA VAL A 108 -10.88 7.59 5.41
C VAL A 108 -12.22 6.85 5.45
N GLU A 109 -12.40 5.76 4.70
CA GLU A 109 -13.63 4.97 4.76
C GLU A 109 -13.88 4.35 6.14
N LEU A 110 -12.82 3.86 6.81
CA LEU A 110 -12.93 3.28 8.14
C LEU A 110 -13.27 4.34 9.20
N ILE A 111 -12.72 5.54 9.08
CA ILE A 111 -13.07 6.67 9.95
C ILE A 111 -14.55 7.05 9.77
N ARG A 112 -15.00 7.19 8.52
CA ARG A 112 -16.41 7.53 8.21
C ARG A 112 -17.39 6.47 8.72
N SER A 113 -17.05 5.19 8.58
CA SER A 113 -17.87 4.07 9.10
C SER A 113 -17.77 3.84 10.61
N GLY A 114 -16.91 4.58 11.32
CA GLY A 114 -16.86 4.61 12.79
C GLY A 114 -17.70 5.70 13.43
N HIS A 115 -18.22 6.66 12.64
CA HIS A 115 -19.03 7.79 13.09
C HIS A 115 -20.50 7.71 12.64
N SER A 116 -21.00 6.51 12.32
CA SER A 116 -22.42 6.22 12.04
C SER A 116 -22.89 5.08 12.93
#